data_AF-A0A2T5HSS4-F1
#
_entry.id   AF-A0A2T5HSS4-F1
#
_cell.length_a   1.000
_cell.length_b   1.000
_cell.length_c   1.000
_cell.angle_alpha   90.00
_cell.angle_beta   90.00
_cell.angle_gamma   90.00
#
_symmetry.space_group_name_H-M   'P 1'
#
loop_
_entity.id
_entity.type
_entity.pdbx_description
1 polymer ?
#
loop_
_entity_poly.entity_id
_entity_poly.type
_entity_poly.pdbx_seq_one_letter_code
_entity_poly.pdbx_strand_id
1 'polypeptide(L)'
;MVLAASVALLAGLVGGILATLTVRGPAEPADQPVALVDMAGVSDALGSLATGGHEAAGDGEIVIIASFETGDGDFCGEFEFGTMGDDIVVSVVCRTEDGW
;
A
#
# COMPACT_ATOMS: atom_id res chain seq x y z
N MET A 1 42.83 9.91 -28.35
CA MET A 1 41.44 9.64 -28.79
C MET A 1 40.77 8.76 -27.73
N VAL A 2 40.15 9.33 -26.67
CA VAL A 2 39.45 8.57 -25.60
C VAL A 2 38.29 9.39 -25.02
N LEU A 3 37.55 10.15 -25.84
CA LEU A 3 36.43 10.98 -25.35
C LEU A 3 35.05 10.61 -25.93
N ALA A 4 34.97 9.68 -26.88
CA ALA A 4 33.71 9.32 -27.51
C ALA A 4 32.89 8.25 -26.74
N ALA A 5 33.53 7.47 -25.85
CA ALA A 5 32.87 6.35 -25.18
C ALA A 5 32.00 6.77 -23.97
N SER A 6 32.26 7.93 -23.36
CA SER A 6 31.61 8.34 -22.11
C SER A 6 30.19 8.89 -22.29
N VAL A 7 29.85 9.39 -23.49
CA VAL A 7 28.54 10.02 -23.75
C VAL A 7 27.44 8.97 -23.95
N ALA A 8 27.78 7.80 -24.50
CA ALA A 8 26.83 6.72 -24.73
C ALA A 8 26.29 6.11 -23.43
N LEU A 9 27.13 6.03 -22.38
CA LEU A 9 26.72 5.49 -21.08
C LEU A 9 25.71 6.38 -20.34
N LEU A 10 25.86 7.70 -20.43
CA LEU A 10 24.94 8.63 -19.76
C LEU A 10 23.56 8.63 -20.39
N ALA A 11 23.46 8.54 -21.73
CA ALA A 11 22.18 8.44 -22.42
C ALA A 11 21.47 7.11 -22.13
N GLY A 12 22.20 6.00 -22.07
CA GLY A 12 21.64 4.68 -21.74
C GLY A 12 21.16 4.58 -20.29
N LEU A 13 21.85 5.21 -19.34
CA LEU A 13 21.47 5.19 -17.93
C LEU A 13 20.18 5.98 -17.68
N VAL A 14 20.06 7.18 -18.25
CA VAL A 14 18.86 8.02 -18.09
C VAL A 14 17.64 7.39 -18.80
N GLY A 15 17.84 6.86 -20.02
CA GLY A 15 16.78 6.18 -20.75
C GLY A 15 16.30 4.89 -20.07
N GLY A 16 17.21 4.11 -19.48
CA GLY A 16 16.88 2.90 -18.74
C GLY A 16 16.08 3.17 -17.47
N ILE A 17 16.44 4.21 -16.71
CA ILE A 17 15.73 4.61 -15.48
C ILE A 17 14.30 5.07 -15.81
N LEU A 18 14.12 5.86 -16.88
CA LEU A 18 12.79 6.30 -17.32
C LEU A 18 11.92 5.14 -17.84
N ALA A 19 12.52 4.13 -18.46
CA ALA A 19 11.80 2.95 -18.95
C ALA A 19 11.36 2.00 -17.82
N THR A 20 12.09 1.94 -16.71
CA THR A 20 11.69 1.17 -15.51
C THR A 20 10.70 1.91 -14.61
N LEU A 21 10.57 3.23 -14.80
CA LEU A 21 9.62 4.09 -14.07
C LEU A 21 8.23 4.12 -14.71
N THR A 22 7.92 3.22 -15.67
CA THR A 22 6.52 2.95 -16.03
C THR A 22 5.85 2.28 -14.84
N VAL A 23 5.39 3.11 -13.91
CA VAL A 23 4.39 2.77 -12.91
C VAL A 23 3.26 2.13 -13.70
N ARG A 24 3.06 0.82 -13.52
CA ARG A 24 1.83 0.17 -13.96
C ARG A 24 0.71 0.98 -13.33
N GLY A 25 -0.08 1.65 -14.17
CA GLY A 25 -1.31 2.28 -13.72
C GLY A 25 -2.16 1.24 -12.97
N PRO A 26 -3.06 1.69 -12.08
CA PRO A 26 -3.86 0.79 -11.26
C PRO A 26 -4.41 -0.33 -12.14
N ALA A 27 -4.12 -1.57 -11.76
CA ALA A 27 -4.69 -2.73 -12.41
C ALA A 27 -6.22 -2.53 -12.46
N GLU A 28 -6.85 -2.95 -13.56
CA GLU A 28 -8.31 -2.90 -13.69
C GLU A 28 -8.92 -3.42 -12.37
N PRO A 29 -9.90 -2.70 -11.77
CA PRO A 29 -10.43 -3.07 -10.48
C PRO A 29 -10.95 -4.50 -10.59
N ALA A 30 -10.25 -5.43 -9.92
CA ALA A 30 -10.75 -6.77 -9.72
C ALA A 30 -12.17 -6.64 -9.14
N ASP A 31 -13.10 -7.44 -9.65
CA ASP A 31 -14.52 -7.42 -9.32
C ASP A 31 -14.75 -7.13 -7.83
N GLN A 32 -15.19 -5.90 -7.56
CA GLN A 32 -15.55 -5.33 -6.26
C GLN A 32 -14.40 -5.30 -5.23
N PRO A 33 -13.89 -4.10 -4.83
CA PRO A 33 -13.06 -4.02 -3.64
C PRO A 33 -13.92 -4.48 -2.47
N VAL A 34 -13.57 -5.61 -1.86
CA VAL A 34 -14.07 -5.94 -0.54
C VAL A 34 -13.73 -4.74 0.34
N ALA A 35 -14.74 -4.05 0.85
CA ALA A 35 -14.55 -2.95 1.77
C ALA A 35 -14.07 -3.54 3.10
N LEU A 36 -12.77 -3.86 3.18
CA LEU A 36 -12.17 -4.52 4.33
C LEU A 36 -12.34 -3.71 5.62
N VAL A 37 -12.44 -2.39 5.50
CA VAL A 37 -12.72 -1.50 6.65
C VAL A 37 -14.06 -1.81 7.32
N ASP A 38 -15.05 -2.29 6.57
CA ASP A 38 -16.37 -2.66 7.10
C ASP A 38 -16.37 -4.04 7.81
N MET A 39 -15.24 -4.76 7.78
CA MET A 39 -15.13 -6.03 8.48
C MET A 39 -14.99 -5.80 9.99
N ALA A 40 -15.63 -6.69 10.76
CA ALA A 40 -15.68 -6.57 12.21
C ALA A 40 -14.26 -6.51 12.81
N GLY A 41 -13.97 -5.46 13.58
CA GLY A 41 -12.70 -5.28 14.27
C GLY A 41 -11.61 -4.54 13.48
N VAL A 42 -11.77 -4.31 12.17
CA VAL A 42 -10.73 -3.64 11.36
C VAL A 42 -10.58 -2.16 11.74
N SER A 43 -11.68 -1.41 11.85
CA SER A 43 -11.64 0.00 12.27
C SER A 43 -11.09 0.19 13.69
N ASP A 44 -11.42 -0.73 14.61
CA ASP A 44 -10.92 -0.70 15.99
C ASP A 44 -9.41 -0.97 16.04
N ALA A 45 -8.93 -1.95 15.26
CA ALA A 45 -7.52 -2.25 15.12
C ALA A 45 -6.73 -1.06 14.55
N LEU A 46 -7.24 -0.42 13.48
CA LEU A 46 -6.63 0.79 12.89
C LEU A 46 -6.52 1.94 13.89
N GLY A 47 -7.48 2.06 14.82
CA GLY A 47 -7.48 3.11 15.84
C GLY A 47 -6.62 2.83 17.08
N SER A 48 -6.21 1.57 17.29
CA SER A 48 -5.62 1.14 18.57
C SER A 48 -4.24 0.49 18.44
N LEU A 49 -3.95 -0.18 17.34
CA LEU A 49 -2.68 -0.84 17.10
C LEU A 49 -1.64 0.13 16.57
N ALA A 50 -0.42 0.01 17.08
CA ALA A 50 0.74 0.64 16.47
C ALA A 50 1.19 -0.15 15.23
N THR A 51 2.00 0.48 14.37
CA THR A 51 2.70 -0.20 13.28
C THR A 51 3.42 -1.46 13.75
N GLY A 52 3.20 -2.57 13.05
CA GLY A 52 3.69 -3.91 13.40
C GLY A 52 2.81 -4.67 14.41
N GLY A 53 1.79 -4.01 14.97
CA GLY A 53 0.78 -4.64 15.79
C GLY A 53 -0.16 -5.52 14.96
N HIS A 54 -0.68 -6.57 15.58
CA HIS A 54 -1.61 -7.50 14.97
C HIS A 54 -2.63 -7.98 15.99
N GLU A 55 -3.84 -8.28 15.53
CA GLU A 55 -4.89 -8.88 16.35
C GLU A 55 -5.91 -9.65 15.50
N ALA A 56 -6.76 -10.43 16.17
CA ALA A 56 -7.89 -11.08 15.51
C ALA A 56 -8.98 -10.04 15.18
N ALA A 57 -9.45 -10.05 13.94
CA ALA A 57 -10.54 -9.20 13.47
C ALA A 57 -11.50 -10.05 12.62
N GLY A 58 -12.76 -10.14 13.05
CA GLY A 58 -13.78 -10.95 12.37
C GLY A 58 -13.40 -12.44 12.34
N ASP A 59 -13.30 -12.99 11.12
CA ASP A 59 -12.88 -14.37 10.83
C ASP A 59 -11.40 -14.49 10.42
N GLY A 60 -10.64 -13.41 10.56
CA GLY A 60 -9.25 -13.30 10.15
C GLY A 60 -8.34 -12.63 11.18
N GLU A 61 -7.14 -12.30 10.73
CA GLU A 61 -6.12 -11.56 11.46
C GLU A 61 -5.78 -10.28 10.69
N ILE A 62 -5.72 -9.15 11.41
CA ILE A 62 -5.24 -7.89 10.87
C ILE A 62 -3.82 -7.62 11.37
N VAL A 63 -2.96 -7.11 10.48
CA VAL A 63 -1.62 -6.63 10.80
C VAL A 63 -1.48 -5.19 10.30
N ILE A 64 -1.12 -4.26 11.18
CA ILE A 64 -0.84 -2.88 10.77
C ILE A 64 0.55 -2.81 10.17
N ILE A 65 0.64 -2.51 8.88
CA ILE A 65 1.91 -2.41 8.14
C ILE A 65 2.51 -1.02 8.35
N ALA A 66 1.69 0.03 8.24
CA ALA A 66 2.14 1.41 8.38
C ALA A 66 0.98 2.34 8.77
N SER A 67 1.35 3.49 9.33
CA SER A 67 0.46 4.64 9.47
C SER A 67 1.22 5.88 9.03
N PHE A 68 0.59 6.73 8.22
CA PHE A 68 1.26 7.86 7.59
C PHE A 68 0.29 9.02 7.33
N GLU A 69 0.84 10.22 7.14
CA GLU A 69 0.09 11.39 6.68
C GLU A 69 0.33 11.60 5.17
N THR A 70 -0.73 11.92 4.43
CA THR A 70 -0.64 12.29 3.01
C THR A 70 -0.10 13.72 2.85
N GLY A 71 0.23 14.10 1.61
CA GLY A 71 0.61 15.48 1.30
C GLY A 71 -0.51 16.50 1.54
N ASP A 72 -1.77 16.04 1.56
CA ASP A 72 -2.96 16.83 1.82
C ASP A 72 -3.31 16.87 3.34
N GLY A 73 -2.58 16.11 4.16
CA GLY A 73 -2.74 16.06 5.62
C GLY A 73 -3.67 14.97 6.14
N ASP A 74 -4.15 14.06 5.28
CA ASP A 74 -5.00 12.95 5.70
C ASP A 74 -4.18 11.88 6.43
N PHE A 75 -4.70 11.35 7.54
CA PHE A 75 -4.07 10.26 8.26
C PHE A 75 -4.56 8.91 7.73
N CYS A 76 -3.65 8.09 7.21
CA CYS A 76 -3.98 6.81 6.59
C CYS A 76 -3.23 5.66 7.25
N GLY A 77 -3.84 4.48 7.23
CA GLY A 77 -3.27 3.21 7.66
C GLY A 77 -3.17 2.24 6.49
N GLU A 78 -2.02 1.58 6.39
CA GLU A 78 -1.84 0.39 5.54
C GLU A 78 -1.88 -0.84 6.43
N PHE A 79 -2.65 -1.84 6.03
CA PHE A 79 -2.83 -3.06 6.79
C PHE A 79 -2.95 -4.28 5.88
N GLU A 80 -2.57 -5.41 6.44
CA GLU A 80 -2.82 -6.73 5.90
C GLU A 80 -4.02 -7.35 6.62
N PHE A 81 -4.90 -8.02 5.88
CA PHE A 81 -5.95 -8.86 6.43
C PHE A 81 -5.88 -10.25 5.82
N GLY A 82 -5.66 -11.26 6.68
CA GLY A 82 -5.61 -12.66 6.29
C GLY A 82 -6.82 -13.43 6.81
N THR A 83 -7.46 -14.24 5.95
CA THR A 83 -8.51 -15.19 6.36
C THR A 83 -7.96 -16.61 6.52
N MET A 84 -8.70 -17.52 7.16
CA MET A 84 -8.29 -18.93 7.33
C MET A 84 -8.04 -19.71 6.01
N GLY A 85 -8.31 -19.12 4.84
CA GLY A 85 -8.15 -19.74 3.52
C GLY A 85 -6.83 -19.45 2.79
N ASP A 86 -5.81 -18.90 3.47
CA ASP A 86 -4.55 -18.39 2.90
C ASP A 86 -4.69 -17.16 1.98
N ASP A 87 -5.90 -16.61 1.85
CA ASP A 87 -6.13 -15.36 1.14
C ASP A 87 -5.72 -14.18 2.04
N ILE A 88 -4.70 -13.46 1.58
CA ILE A 88 -4.17 -12.25 2.21
C ILE A 88 -4.48 -11.06 1.31
N VAL A 89 -5.11 -10.02 1.88
CA VAL A 89 -5.36 -8.77 1.19
C VAL A 89 -4.66 -7.63 1.91
N VAL A 90 -3.90 -6.84 1.16
CA VAL A 90 -3.28 -5.60 1.65
C VAL A 90 -4.14 -4.43 1.19
N SER A 91 -4.44 -3.52 2.11
CA SER A 91 -5.29 -2.35 1.83
C SER A 91 -4.78 -1.11 2.55
N VAL A 92 -5.16 0.04 1.99
CA VAL A 92 -4.91 1.36 2.56
C VAL A 92 -6.24 2.05 2.78
N VAL A 93 -6.43 2.63 3.97
CA VAL A 93 -7.61 3.42 4.29
C VAL A 93 -7.22 4.70 5.01
N CYS A 94 -7.88 5.79 4.68
CA CYS A 94 -7.64 7.11 5.25
C CYS A 94 -8.79 7.50 6.16
N ARG A 95 -8.46 7.96 7.37
CA ARG A 95 -9.43 8.39 8.35
C ARG A 95 -10.19 9.63 7.85
N THR A 96 -11.50 9.59 7.99
CA THR A 96 -12.43 10.67 7.67
C THR A 96 -13.09 11.23 8.94
N GLU A 97 -13.96 12.23 8.79
CA GLU A 97 -14.77 12.75 9.91
C GLU A 97 -15.73 11.70 10.49
N ASP A 98 -16.15 10.74 9.65
CA ASP A 98 -17.09 9.68 10.04
C ASP A 98 -16.40 8.47 10.70
N GLY A 99 -15.06 8.41 10.67
CA GLY A 99 -14.29 7.31 11.25
C GLY A 99 -13.13 6.84 10.36
N TRP A 100 -12.70 5.61 10.61
CA TRP A 100 -11.75 4.91 9.74
C TRP A 100 -12.46 4.36 8.51
#